data_AF-A0A927D156-F1
#
_entry.id   AF-A0A927D156-F1
#
_cell.length_a   1.000
_cell.length_b   1.000
_cell.length_c   1.000
_cell.angle_alpha   90.00
_cell.angle_beta   90.00
_cell.angle_gamma   90.00
#
_symmetry.space_group_name_H-M   'P 1'
#
loop_
_entity.id
_entity.type
_entity.pdbx_description
1 polymer ?
#
loop_
_entity_poly.entity_id
_entity_poly.type
_entity_poly.pdbx_seq_one_letter_code
_entity_poly.pdbx_strand_id
1 'polypeptide(L)'
;MIIKLVPRAARRFIEKEDGSATILAVLFAMIFLVMGGLAVDFNKVMSERTHLQIAADTAAHAALYTREDEDVSTSKTAAMNTIDGFLPEHQFGANPVTVADVTFGTWDFDLNLFTADSTSNKAVRVYAQMNETRSNPSNTILLSMVGQDTFDVTAESIYSTYYPPCLTEGFVAQEPVDIQSNNNFFNGFCIHSNDYVSLNSNNFFEPGTVVSMPNLDQLDIPNSGFETNEGLQTALRQGEYRMRLLNKLPDMIDSFWSADPKHLPPYISGSSLYDLSNSLSNGPDGKTLDPVDFVPNAVNYLTCSGSGKMTMNAGVYSQMLFVSDCEVKFANGVVLEDVVVATTHTGATSFNTPAGLQIGRNDNCAEGGGATLMTLGGFNAAASLSVYNGQILAIGDIEFAAEANGIQGASFVSYGQIDGTSNMNMGFCNGDGMENAYRAPYFRMVQ
;
A
#
# COMPACT_ATOMS: atom_id res chain seq x y z
N MET A 1 -65.53 43.81 66.24
CA MET A 1 -64.29 43.02 66.23
C MET A 1 -64.68 41.56 66.01
N ILE A 2 -64.69 41.10 64.76
CA ILE A 2 -65.12 39.74 64.38
C ILE A 2 -63.85 38.99 63.96
N ILE A 3 -63.41 38.05 64.79
CA ILE A 3 -62.29 37.15 64.48
C ILE A 3 -62.84 36.05 63.55
N LYS A 4 -62.48 36.11 62.27
CA LYS A 4 -62.76 35.04 61.31
C LYS A 4 -61.89 33.83 61.65
N LEU A 5 -62.55 32.74 62.07
CA LEU A 5 -61.96 31.42 62.23
C LEU A 5 -61.46 30.91 60.87
N VAL A 6 -60.15 30.70 60.76
CA VAL A 6 -59.51 30.01 59.63
C VAL A 6 -60.01 28.56 59.60
N PRO A 7 -60.46 28.03 58.45
CA PRO A 7 -61.00 26.67 58.36
C PRO A 7 -59.92 25.61 58.69
N ARG A 8 -60.28 24.62 59.51
CA ARG A 8 -59.41 23.51 59.97
C ARG A 8 -58.66 22.76 58.85
N ALA A 9 -59.16 22.82 57.61
CA ALA A 9 -58.51 22.25 56.43
C ALA A 9 -57.20 22.98 56.06
N ALA A 10 -57.15 24.30 56.19
CA ALA A 10 -55.94 25.09 55.90
C ALA A 10 -54.83 24.84 56.94
N ARG A 11 -55.23 24.59 58.20
CA ARG A 11 -54.30 24.27 59.29
C ARG A 11 -53.69 22.86 59.13
N ARG A 12 -54.48 21.89 58.66
CA ARG A 12 -54.01 20.53 58.31
C ARG A 12 -53.09 20.47 57.10
N PHE A 13 -53.13 21.46 56.21
CA PHE A 13 -52.21 21.53 55.07
C PHE A 13 -50.85 22.11 55.48
N ILE A 14 -50.84 23.06 56.43
CA ILE A 14 -49.62 23.66 57.00
C ILE A 14 -48.91 22.68 57.96
N GLU A 15 -49.67 21.84 58.68
CA GLU A 15 -49.13 20.84 59.62
C GLU A 15 -48.84 19.47 58.98
N LYS A 16 -48.97 19.33 57.65
CA LYS A 16 -48.75 18.06 56.95
C LYS A 16 -47.27 17.87 56.61
N GLU A 17 -46.58 17.00 57.35
CA GLU A 17 -45.20 16.56 57.08
C GLU A 17 -45.11 15.29 56.21
N ASP A 18 -46.19 14.91 55.51
CA ASP A 18 -46.23 13.73 54.62
C ASP A 18 -45.34 13.86 53.35
N GLY A 19 -44.44 14.84 53.33
CA GLY A 19 -43.46 15.11 52.28
C GLY A 19 -42.24 15.83 52.83
N SER A 20 -41.68 15.39 53.96
CA SER A 20 -40.43 15.96 54.48
C SER A 20 -39.23 15.37 53.74
N ALA A 21 -38.84 15.99 52.64
CA ALA A 21 -37.48 15.85 52.14
C ALA A 21 -36.56 16.50 53.18
N THR A 22 -35.88 15.70 53.99
CA THR A 22 -34.86 16.23 54.90
C THR A 22 -33.77 16.92 54.09
N ILE A 23 -33.14 17.96 54.63
CA ILE A 23 -32.01 18.64 53.98
C ILE A 23 -30.93 17.62 53.55
N LEU A 24 -30.73 16.58 54.37
CA LEU A 24 -29.85 15.45 54.07
C LEU A 24 -30.30 14.62 52.85
N ALA A 25 -31.60 14.36 52.70
CA ALA A 25 -32.13 13.64 51.54
C ALA A 25 -31.98 14.45 50.24
N VAL A 26 -32.17 15.78 50.28
CA VAL A 26 -31.92 16.66 49.14
C VAL A 26 -30.43 16.67 48.77
N LEU A 27 -29.55 16.71 49.78
CA LEU A 27 -28.11 16.69 49.59
C LEU A 27 -27.64 15.36 48.96
N PHE A 28 -28.13 14.22 49.45
CA PHE A 28 -27.81 12.93 48.84
C PHE A 28 -28.40 12.77 47.44
N ALA A 29 -29.62 13.27 47.19
CA ALA A 29 -30.20 13.27 45.86
C ALA A 29 -29.35 14.06 44.86
N MET A 30 -28.86 15.25 45.26
CA MET A 30 -27.92 16.04 44.45
C MET A 30 -26.61 15.29 44.20
N ILE A 31 -26.03 14.65 45.22
CA ILE A 31 -24.79 13.86 45.06
C ILE A 31 -25.01 12.70 44.07
N PHE A 32 -26.12 11.96 44.19
CA PHE A 32 -26.42 10.86 43.27
C PHE A 32 -26.72 11.35 41.85
N LEU A 33 -27.38 12.50 41.69
CA LEU A 33 -27.60 13.10 40.37
C LEU A 33 -26.29 13.55 39.73
N VAL A 34 -25.36 14.13 40.50
CA VAL A 34 -24.05 14.53 39.98
C VAL A 34 -23.21 13.32 39.62
N MET A 35 -23.09 12.32 40.51
CA MET A 35 -22.28 11.13 40.22
C MET A 35 -22.90 10.25 39.12
N GLY A 36 -24.23 10.06 39.16
CA GLY A 36 -24.97 9.32 38.13
C GLY A 36 -24.96 10.05 36.80
N GLY A 37 -25.07 11.37 36.82
CA GLY A 37 -24.97 12.21 35.63
C GLY A 37 -23.58 12.18 35.01
N LEU A 38 -22.53 12.28 35.83
CA LEU A 38 -21.16 12.08 35.36
C LEU A 38 -21.01 10.71 34.68
N ALA A 39 -21.54 9.63 35.29
CA ALA A 39 -21.45 8.31 34.70
C ALA A 39 -22.22 8.17 33.37
N VAL A 40 -23.46 8.66 33.29
CA VAL A 40 -24.29 8.52 32.08
C VAL A 40 -23.80 9.43 30.96
N ASP A 41 -23.58 10.71 31.26
CA ASP A 41 -23.19 11.71 30.25
C ASP A 41 -21.77 11.46 29.74
N PHE A 42 -20.85 11.00 30.60
CA PHE A 42 -19.51 10.61 30.17
C PHE A 42 -19.55 9.42 29.20
N ASN A 43 -20.35 8.39 29.50
CA ASN A 43 -20.49 7.24 28.60
C ASN A 43 -21.14 7.64 27.27
N LYS A 44 -22.13 8.55 27.29
CA LYS A 44 -22.71 9.12 26.06
C LYS A 44 -21.65 9.84 25.22
N VAL A 45 -20.88 10.75 25.84
CA VAL A 45 -19.81 11.49 25.16
C VAL A 45 -18.74 10.56 24.60
N MET A 46 -18.37 9.51 25.32
CA MET A 46 -17.40 8.52 24.84
C MET A 46 -17.95 7.71 23.66
N SER A 47 -19.24 7.37 23.68
CA SER A 47 -19.92 6.74 22.55
C SER A 47 -19.90 7.64 21.31
N GLU A 48 -20.25 8.92 21.46
CA GLU A 48 -20.23 9.89 20.37
C GLU A 48 -18.81 10.10 19.82
N ARG A 49 -17.81 10.21 20.69
CA ARG A 49 -16.40 10.27 20.28
C ARG A 49 -16.00 9.06 19.43
N THR A 50 -16.48 7.87 19.78
CA THR A 50 -16.20 6.65 19.00
C THR A 50 -16.82 6.72 17.60
N HIS A 51 -18.05 7.22 17.48
CA HIS A 51 -18.67 7.43 16.17
C HIS A 51 -17.94 8.50 15.34
N LEU A 52 -17.53 9.60 15.97
CA LEU A 52 -16.72 10.64 15.31
C LEU A 52 -15.37 10.08 14.84
N GLN A 53 -14.74 9.21 15.63
CA GLN A 53 -13.48 8.56 15.24
C GLN A 53 -13.68 7.67 14.01
N ILE A 54 -14.70 6.81 13.99
CA ILE A 54 -15.01 5.95 12.84
C ILE A 54 -15.24 6.79 11.57
N ALA A 55 -15.97 7.90 11.69
CA ALA A 55 -16.18 8.81 10.57
C ALA A 55 -14.87 9.47 10.12
N ALA A 56 -14.03 9.95 11.05
CA ALA A 56 -12.74 10.56 10.72
C ALA A 56 -11.81 9.55 10.02
N ASP A 57 -11.71 8.32 10.53
CA ASP A 57 -10.89 7.24 9.97
C ASP A 57 -11.35 6.85 8.57
N THR A 58 -12.65 6.70 8.39
CA THR A 58 -13.26 6.34 7.10
C THR A 58 -13.05 7.45 6.07
N ALA A 59 -13.29 8.71 6.46
CA ALA A 59 -13.05 9.87 5.59
C ALA A 59 -11.57 10.03 5.25
N ALA A 60 -10.65 9.84 6.21
CA ALA A 60 -9.22 9.95 5.99
C ALA A 60 -8.72 8.87 5.02
N HIS A 61 -9.13 7.61 5.22
CA HIS A 61 -8.76 6.54 4.29
C HIS A 61 -9.31 6.80 2.88
N ALA A 62 -10.59 7.14 2.76
CA ALA A 62 -11.21 7.41 1.46
C ALA A 62 -10.52 8.59 0.75
N ALA A 63 -10.28 9.69 1.47
CA ALA A 63 -9.59 10.86 0.93
C ALA A 63 -8.21 10.51 0.37
N LEU A 64 -7.40 9.76 1.12
CA LEU A 64 -6.03 9.42 0.71
C LEU A 64 -6.01 8.40 -0.42
N TYR A 65 -6.92 7.41 -0.38
CA TYR A 65 -7.07 6.41 -1.43
C TYR A 65 -7.43 7.07 -2.78
N THR A 66 -8.42 7.96 -2.80
CA THR A 66 -8.81 8.65 -4.04
C THR A 66 -7.75 9.63 -4.51
N ARG A 67 -7.00 10.25 -3.59
CA ARG A 67 -5.94 11.21 -3.89
C ARG A 67 -4.77 10.59 -4.67
N GLU A 68 -4.66 9.27 -4.69
CA GLU A 68 -3.68 8.54 -5.50
C GLU A 68 -3.82 8.87 -7.00
N ASP A 69 -5.05 8.90 -7.51
CA ASP A 69 -5.35 9.06 -8.93
C ASP A 69 -6.15 10.35 -9.25
N GLU A 70 -6.78 10.97 -8.25
CA GLU A 70 -7.66 12.13 -8.41
C GLU A 70 -7.09 13.42 -7.80
N ASP A 71 -7.67 14.55 -8.20
CA ASP A 71 -7.34 15.86 -7.64
C ASP A 71 -7.85 16.06 -6.20
N VAL A 72 -7.40 17.14 -5.57
CA VAL A 72 -7.72 17.49 -4.17
C VAL A 72 -9.22 17.66 -3.94
N SER A 73 -9.93 18.32 -4.86
CA SER A 73 -11.37 18.61 -4.70
C SER A 73 -12.20 17.33 -4.81
N THR A 74 -11.90 16.51 -5.83
CA THR A 74 -12.57 15.22 -6.05
C THR A 74 -12.33 14.29 -4.86
N SER A 75 -11.10 14.25 -4.35
CA SER A 75 -10.73 13.41 -3.21
C SER A 75 -11.46 13.81 -1.91
N LYS A 76 -11.55 15.12 -1.62
CA LYS A 76 -12.31 15.59 -0.46
C LYS A 76 -13.80 15.30 -0.59
N THR A 77 -14.35 15.40 -1.79
CA THR A 77 -15.76 15.10 -2.05
C THR A 77 -16.04 13.61 -1.84
N ALA A 78 -15.16 12.74 -2.33
CA ALA A 78 -15.27 11.30 -2.10
C ALA A 78 -15.23 10.93 -0.61
N ALA A 79 -14.37 11.60 0.17
CA ALA A 79 -14.31 11.44 1.62
C ALA A 79 -15.65 11.75 2.29
N MET A 80 -16.28 12.88 1.93
CA MET A 80 -17.59 13.26 2.46
C MET A 80 -18.70 12.30 2.05
N ASN A 81 -18.69 11.81 0.80
CA ASN A 81 -19.66 10.84 0.31
C ASN A 81 -19.54 9.49 1.04
N THR A 82 -18.34 9.11 1.47
CA THR A 82 -18.11 7.82 2.15
C THR A 82 -18.66 7.80 3.57
N ILE A 83 -18.71 8.96 4.23
CA ILE A 83 -19.27 9.10 5.59
C ILE A 83 -20.73 9.56 5.59
N ASP A 84 -21.36 9.65 4.42
CA ASP A 84 -22.77 10.02 4.32
C ASP A 84 -23.63 9.00 5.09
N GLY A 85 -24.50 9.50 5.96
CA GLY A 85 -25.31 8.69 6.85
C GLY A 85 -24.61 8.10 8.09
N PHE A 86 -23.28 8.25 8.27
CA PHE A 86 -22.59 7.77 9.48
C PHE A 86 -22.92 8.63 10.70
N LEU A 87 -23.07 9.93 10.49
CA LEU A 87 -23.30 10.92 11.54
C LEU A 87 -24.63 11.66 11.28
N PRO A 88 -25.76 11.06 11.66
CA PRO A 88 -27.06 11.68 11.42
C PRO A 88 -27.23 12.98 12.23
N GLU A 89 -27.74 14.02 11.56
CA GLU A 89 -27.82 15.39 12.10
C GLU A 89 -28.61 15.48 13.42
N HIS A 90 -29.66 14.67 13.59
CA HIS A 90 -30.46 14.67 14.82
C HIS A 90 -29.69 14.23 16.08
N GLN A 91 -28.56 13.52 15.90
CA GLN A 91 -27.75 13.01 16.99
C GLN A 91 -26.42 13.77 17.14
N PHE A 92 -25.79 14.15 16.02
CA PHE A 92 -24.43 14.75 16.00
C PHE A 92 -24.43 16.24 15.63
N GLY A 93 -25.60 16.83 15.42
CA GLY A 93 -25.77 18.20 14.92
C GLY A 93 -25.37 18.37 13.46
N ALA A 94 -25.43 19.60 12.97
CA ALA A 94 -25.11 19.90 11.57
C ALA A 94 -23.60 19.84 11.32
N ASN A 95 -23.19 19.16 10.25
CA ASN A 95 -21.82 19.15 9.71
C ASN A 95 -20.69 18.81 10.72
N PRO A 96 -20.75 17.66 11.42
CA PRO A 96 -19.69 17.23 12.34
C PRO A 96 -18.34 17.01 11.64
N VAL A 97 -18.35 16.78 10.33
CA VAL A 97 -17.18 16.76 9.45
C VAL A 97 -17.49 17.64 8.24
N THR A 98 -16.53 18.45 7.79
CA THR A 98 -16.65 19.27 6.58
C THR A 98 -15.46 19.07 5.65
N VAL A 99 -15.60 19.50 4.40
CA VAL A 99 -14.51 19.51 3.39
C VAL A 99 -13.27 20.31 3.87
N ALA A 100 -13.46 21.30 4.73
CA ALA A 100 -12.38 22.09 5.30
C ALA A 100 -11.56 21.31 6.35
N ASP A 101 -12.16 20.28 6.96
CA ASP A 101 -11.51 19.44 7.98
C ASP A 101 -10.56 18.42 7.39
N VAL A 102 -10.69 18.14 6.10
CA VAL A 102 -9.80 17.27 5.34
C VAL A 102 -8.60 18.08 4.86
N THR A 103 -7.43 17.83 5.45
CA THR A 103 -6.18 18.52 5.12
C THR A 103 -5.15 17.52 4.62
N PHE A 104 -4.64 17.71 3.40
CA PHE A 104 -3.52 16.92 2.88
C PHE A 104 -2.17 17.44 3.40
N GLY A 105 -1.17 16.57 3.42
CA GLY A 105 0.14 16.89 3.93
C GLY A 105 1.13 15.74 3.87
N THR A 106 2.17 15.84 4.68
CA THR A 106 3.17 14.79 4.89
C THR A 106 3.16 14.37 6.36
N TRP A 107 3.57 13.13 6.61
CA TRP A 107 3.75 12.59 7.95
C TRP A 107 5.22 12.26 8.16
N ASP A 108 5.80 12.78 9.23
CA ASP A 108 7.13 12.43 9.69
C ASP A 108 7.01 11.32 10.75
N PHE A 109 7.54 10.13 10.44
CA PHE A 109 7.47 8.97 11.32
C PHE A 109 8.41 9.05 12.53
N ASP A 110 9.49 9.84 12.45
CA ASP A 110 10.45 10.00 13.53
C ASP A 110 9.96 11.04 14.55
N LEU A 111 9.40 12.14 14.03
CA LEU A 111 8.88 13.24 14.84
C LEU A 111 7.41 13.06 15.25
N ASN A 112 6.70 12.08 14.67
CA ASN A 112 5.25 11.93 14.77
C ASN A 112 4.51 13.25 14.50
N LEU A 113 4.88 13.90 13.40
CA LEU A 113 4.43 15.25 13.07
C LEU A 113 3.77 15.29 11.69
N PHE A 114 2.55 15.81 11.66
CA PHE A 114 1.86 16.13 10.42
C PHE A 114 2.20 17.56 9.96
N THR A 115 2.64 17.68 8.71
CA THR A 115 2.89 18.98 8.06
C THR A 115 1.91 19.17 6.91
N ALA A 116 1.09 20.22 6.97
CA ALA A 116 0.09 20.49 5.95
C ALA A 116 0.74 20.93 4.63
N ASP A 117 0.32 20.29 3.55
CA ASP A 117 0.67 20.59 2.17
C ASP A 117 -0.49 20.16 1.29
N SER A 118 -1.20 21.14 0.72
CA SER A 118 -2.39 20.88 -0.09
C SER A 118 -2.11 20.14 -1.39
N THR A 119 -0.86 20.13 -1.86
CA THR A 119 -0.46 19.45 -3.10
C THR A 119 -0.01 18.01 -2.86
N SER A 120 0.34 17.67 -1.62
CA SER A 120 0.80 16.34 -1.25
C SER A 120 -0.29 15.26 -1.46
N ASN A 121 0.17 14.06 -1.77
CA ASN A 121 -0.60 12.82 -1.79
C ASN A 121 -0.07 11.79 -0.77
N LYS A 122 0.81 12.21 0.16
CA LYS A 122 1.51 11.31 1.08
C LYS A 122 0.82 11.10 2.42
N ALA A 123 0.01 12.05 2.86
CA ALA A 123 -0.76 11.94 4.10
C ALA A 123 -2.01 12.83 4.05
N VAL A 124 -2.99 12.48 4.87
CA VAL A 124 -4.18 13.28 5.10
C VAL A 124 -4.54 13.25 6.58
N ARG A 125 -5.00 14.38 7.08
CA ARG A 125 -5.56 14.55 8.41
C ARG A 125 -7.03 14.96 8.28
N VAL A 126 -7.89 14.32 9.07
CA VAL A 126 -9.30 14.64 9.16
C VAL A 126 -9.70 14.90 10.60
N TYR A 127 -10.39 16.01 10.83
CA TYR A 127 -11.04 16.29 12.11
C TYR A 127 -12.54 16.02 12.04
N ALA A 128 -13.07 15.37 13.07
CA ALA A 128 -14.49 15.29 13.36
C ALA A 128 -14.77 16.01 14.67
N GLN A 129 -15.70 16.97 14.66
CA GLN A 129 -15.87 17.93 15.75
C GLN A 129 -17.34 18.10 16.12
N MET A 130 -17.62 17.99 17.41
CA MET A 130 -18.86 18.38 18.06
C MET A 130 -18.52 19.41 19.14
N ASN A 131 -18.66 20.69 18.84
CA ASN A 131 -18.30 21.74 19.80
C ASN A 131 -19.18 22.99 19.68
N GLU A 132 -19.12 23.83 20.70
CA GLU A 132 -19.89 25.09 20.73
C GLU A 132 -19.56 26.01 19.55
N THR A 133 -18.30 26.03 19.09
CA THR A 133 -17.86 26.87 17.96
C THR A 133 -18.54 26.47 16.65
N ARG A 134 -18.81 25.17 16.47
CA ARG A 134 -19.58 24.62 15.35
C ARG A 134 -21.08 24.61 15.56
N SER A 135 -21.54 25.06 16.73
CA SER A 135 -22.95 24.99 17.12
C SER A 135 -23.52 23.56 17.09
N ASN A 136 -22.67 22.55 17.35
CA ASN A 136 -23.06 21.13 17.46
C ASN A 136 -22.44 20.42 18.69
N PRO A 137 -22.39 21.05 19.90
CA PRO A 137 -21.82 20.38 21.06
C PRO A 137 -22.64 19.16 21.49
N SER A 138 -22.01 18.25 22.23
CA SER A 138 -22.73 17.12 22.83
C SER A 138 -23.54 17.58 24.03
N ASN A 139 -24.87 17.47 23.95
CA ASN A 139 -25.75 17.82 25.06
C ASN A 139 -25.68 16.77 26.20
N THR A 140 -25.66 17.25 27.44
CA THR A 140 -25.78 16.41 28.63
C THR A 140 -27.25 16.13 28.96
N ILE A 141 -27.52 14.99 29.60
CA ILE A 141 -28.85 14.57 30.01
C ILE A 141 -29.08 14.90 31.48
N LEU A 142 -28.16 14.50 32.36
CA LEU A 142 -28.33 14.60 33.81
C LEU A 142 -27.53 15.77 34.39
N LEU A 143 -26.34 16.04 33.84
CA LEU A 143 -25.49 17.14 34.28
C LEU A 143 -26.07 18.53 33.93
N SER A 144 -26.98 18.62 32.97
CA SER A 144 -27.72 19.85 32.68
C SER A 144 -28.52 20.34 33.89
N MET A 145 -29.00 19.42 34.76
CA MET A 145 -29.72 19.78 35.99
C MET A 145 -28.86 20.52 37.02
N VAL A 146 -27.52 20.41 36.91
CA VAL A 146 -26.55 21.08 37.78
C VAL A 146 -25.76 22.18 37.04
N GLY A 147 -26.25 22.59 35.86
CA GLY A 147 -25.72 23.72 35.09
C GLY A 147 -24.57 23.39 34.13
N GLN A 148 -24.30 22.11 33.87
CA GLN A 148 -23.34 21.69 32.85
C GLN A 148 -24.12 21.09 31.67
N ASP A 149 -24.42 21.91 30.68
CA ASP A 149 -25.35 21.56 29.59
C ASP A 149 -24.69 20.83 28.41
N THR A 150 -23.38 21.03 28.21
CA THR A 150 -22.66 20.61 27.01
C THR A 150 -21.29 20.01 27.30
N PHE A 151 -20.81 19.21 26.35
CA PHE A 151 -19.41 18.79 26.22
C PHE A 151 -18.92 19.00 24.79
N ASP A 152 -17.68 19.46 24.68
CA ASP A 152 -16.95 19.51 23.41
C ASP A 152 -16.23 18.19 23.16
N VAL A 153 -16.42 17.63 21.98
CA VAL A 153 -15.85 16.35 21.55
C VAL A 153 -15.13 16.56 20.23
N THR A 154 -13.89 16.08 20.14
CA THR A 154 -13.14 16.10 18.89
C THR A 154 -12.46 14.75 18.71
N ALA A 155 -12.49 14.26 17.49
CA ALA A 155 -11.75 13.11 17.02
C ALA A 155 -10.84 13.54 15.85
N GLU A 156 -9.68 12.93 15.78
CA GLU A 156 -8.66 13.18 14.76
C GLU A 156 -8.24 11.83 14.20
N SER A 157 -8.07 11.79 12.88
CA SER A 157 -7.48 10.64 12.20
C SER A 157 -6.43 11.12 11.21
N ILE A 158 -5.28 10.46 11.22
CA ILE A 158 -4.21 10.71 10.27
C ILE A 158 -3.89 9.42 9.54
N TYR A 159 -3.96 9.48 8.20
CA TYR A 159 -3.53 8.41 7.32
C TYR A 159 -2.29 8.86 6.56
N SER A 160 -1.37 7.91 6.34
CA SER A 160 -0.16 8.12 5.55
C SER A 160 0.05 6.98 4.56
N THR A 161 0.63 7.32 3.40
CA THR A 161 1.08 6.35 2.43
C THR A 161 2.39 5.70 2.89
N TYR A 162 2.54 4.43 2.57
CA TYR A 162 3.79 3.70 2.74
C TYR A 162 3.96 2.67 1.63
N TYR A 163 5.19 2.22 1.41
CA TYR A 163 5.49 1.12 0.52
C TYR A 163 5.90 -0.09 1.37
N PRO A 164 5.24 -1.25 1.23
CA PRO A 164 5.66 -2.45 1.91
C PRO A 164 7.12 -2.79 1.54
N PRO A 165 8.00 -3.01 2.53
CA PRO A 165 9.41 -3.29 2.27
C PRO A 165 9.62 -4.46 1.31
N CYS A 166 8.83 -5.54 1.45
CA CYS A 166 8.92 -6.73 0.60
C CYS A 166 8.65 -6.47 -0.89
N LEU A 167 7.84 -5.47 -1.22
CA LEU A 167 7.57 -5.09 -2.62
C LEU A 167 8.63 -4.14 -3.18
N THR A 168 9.52 -3.61 -2.33
CA THR A 168 10.64 -2.78 -2.76
C THR A 168 11.77 -3.66 -3.26
N GLU A 169 12.18 -4.65 -2.47
CA GLU A 169 13.18 -5.65 -2.85
C GLU A 169 12.80 -6.99 -2.21
N GLY A 170 12.81 -8.05 -3.00
CA GLY A 170 12.39 -9.37 -2.59
C GLY A 170 11.61 -10.14 -3.65
N PHE A 171 11.16 -11.32 -3.25
CA PHE A 171 10.28 -12.18 -4.03
C PHE A 171 8.90 -12.15 -3.41
N VAL A 172 7.90 -11.71 -4.18
CA VAL A 172 6.53 -11.56 -3.71
C VAL A 172 5.56 -12.18 -4.71
N ALA A 173 4.93 -13.28 -4.32
CA ALA A 173 4.02 -14.03 -5.17
C ALA A 173 2.61 -14.15 -4.57
N GLN A 174 1.60 -14.25 -5.42
CA GLN A 174 0.25 -14.63 -4.97
C GLN A 174 0.12 -16.15 -4.78
N GLU A 175 0.77 -16.93 -5.65
CA GLU A 175 0.93 -18.37 -5.57
C GLU A 175 2.24 -18.70 -4.83
N PRO A 176 2.68 -19.96 -4.73
CA PRO A 176 3.86 -20.31 -3.94
C PRO A 176 5.14 -19.60 -4.38
N VAL A 177 6.04 -19.38 -3.43
CA VAL A 177 7.44 -19.07 -3.72
C VAL A 177 8.27 -20.29 -3.38
N ASP A 178 8.84 -20.95 -4.40
CA ASP A 178 9.71 -22.11 -4.27
C ASP A 178 11.17 -21.69 -4.50
N ILE A 179 11.99 -21.82 -3.45
CA ILE A 179 13.42 -21.54 -3.51
C ILE A 179 14.19 -22.83 -3.20
N GLN A 180 15.15 -23.14 -4.06
CA GLN A 180 16.02 -24.30 -3.91
C GLN A 180 17.08 -24.12 -2.78
N SER A 181 18.17 -24.89 -2.83
CA SER A 181 19.14 -25.02 -1.72
C SER A 181 20.32 -24.04 -1.79
N ASN A 182 21.04 -23.88 -0.68
CA ASN A 182 22.33 -23.17 -0.62
C ASN A 182 22.27 -21.67 -1.01
N ASN A 183 21.16 -21.01 -0.74
CA ASN A 183 21.01 -19.58 -1.01
C ASN A 183 21.32 -18.74 0.24
N ASN A 184 21.86 -17.54 0.06
CA ASN A 184 22.14 -16.59 1.14
C ASN A 184 21.29 -15.34 0.97
N PHE A 185 20.45 -15.06 1.97
CA PHE A 185 19.60 -13.87 2.04
C PHE A 185 20.18 -12.88 3.03
N PHE A 186 20.49 -11.67 2.56
CA PHE A 186 21.06 -10.61 3.38
C PHE A 186 19.98 -9.67 3.95
N ASN A 187 20.36 -8.93 5.00
CA ASN A 187 19.47 -8.03 5.73
C ASN A 187 18.64 -7.13 4.79
N GLY A 188 17.32 -7.13 4.98
CA GLY A 188 16.36 -6.33 4.20
C GLY A 188 15.69 -7.11 3.07
N PHE A 189 16.30 -8.21 2.59
CA PHE A 189 15.69 -9.05 1.57
C PHE A 189 14.44 -9.77 2.10
N CYS A 190 13.38 -9.79 1.31
CA CYS A 190 12.11 -10.40 1.69
C CYS A 190 11.66 -11.51 0.74
N ILE A 191 11.05 -12.53 1.30
CA ILE A 191 10.30 -13.57 0.59
C ILE A 191 8.86 -13.52 1.12
N HIS A 192 7.90 -13.47 0.22
CA HIS A 192 6.49 -13.46 0.55
C HIS A 192 5.67 -14.27 -0.45
N SER A 193 4.78 -15.12 0.06
CA SER A 193 3.71 -15.71 -0.72
C SER A 193 2.37 -15.48 -0.02
N ASN A 194 1.32 -15.18 -0.77
CA ASN A 194 -0.05 -15.21 -0.25
C ASN A 194 -0.63 -16.64 -0.12
N ASP A 195 0.08 -17.67 -0.60
CA ASP A 195 -0.27 -19.08 -0.38
C ASP A 195 0.68 -19.71 0.65
N TYR A 196 1.86 -20.14 0.21
CA TYR A 196 2.92 -20.64 1.09
C TYR A 196 4.31 -20.45 0.48
N VAL A 197 5.34 -20.52 1.32
CA VAL A 197 6.73 -20.53 0.86
C VAL A 197 7.27 -21.96 0.98
N SER A 198 7.91 -22.45 -0.08
CA SER A 198 8.66 -23.69 -0.11
C SER A 198 10.14 -23.38 -0.12
N LEU A 199 10.89 -23.96 0.84
CA LEU A 199 12.33 -23.78 0.94
C LEU A 199 13.01 -25.14 1.05
N ASN A 200 13.99 -25.38 0.19
CA ASN A 200 14.89 -26.52 0.36
C ASN A 200 15.95 -26.24 1.46
N SER A 201 17.02 -27.05 1.52
CA SER A 201 17.97 -27.06 2.64
C SER A 201 19.17 -26.12 2.43
N ASN A 202 19.90 -25.85 3.53
CA ASN A 202 21.16 -25.10 3.56
C ASN A 202 21.04 -23.63 3.12
N ASN A 203 19.86 -23.03 3.27
CA ASN A 203 19.67 -21.61 3.06
C ASN A 203 20.09 -20.82 4.30
N PHE A 204 20.73 -19.67 4.13
CA PHE A 204 21.12 -18.78 5.22
C PHE A 204 20.30 -17.50 5.19
N PHE A 205 19.74 -17.13 6.34
CA PHE A 205 18.92 -15.93 6.52
C PHE A 205 19.57 -15.00 7.54
N GLU A 206 20.16 -13.90 7.07
CA GLU A 206 20.75 -12.90 7.95
C GLU A 206 19.67 -12.19 8.81
N PRO A 207 19.95 -11.78 10.05
CA PRO A 207 19.03 -10.95 10.83
C PRO A 207 18.57 -9.72 10.05
N GLY A 208 17.25 -9.55 9.95
CA GLY A 208 16.62 -8.48 9.16
C GLY A 208 15.99 -8.96 7.85
N THR A 209 16.28 -10.20 7.43
CA THR A 209 15.49 -10.89 6.38
C THR A 209 14.08 -11.19 6.86
N VAL A 210 13.15 -11.29 5.92
CA VAL A 210 11.74 -11.64 6.18
C VAL A 210 11.31 -12.77 5.27
N VAL A 211 10.71 -13.80 5.86
CA VAL A 211 9.98 -14.84 5.12
C VAL A 211 8.55 -14.80 5.62
N SER A 212 7.59 -14.53 4.75
CA SER A 212 6.22 -14.26 5.17
C SER A 212 5.15 -14.94 4.34
N MET A 213 4.09 -15.34 5.02
CA MET A 213 2.90 -15.98 4.43
C MET A 213 1.70 -15.87 5.39
N PRO A 214 0.45 -16.08 4.92
CA PRO A 214 -0.73 -15.94 5.78
C PRO A 214 -0.80 -16.97 6.91
N ASN A 215 -0.27 -18.17 6.67
CA ASN A 215 -0.26 -19.27 7.64
C ASN A 215 1.09 -20.00 7.67
N LEU A 216 1.81 -19.88 8.78
CA LEU A 216 3.13 -20.49 8.95
C LEU A 216 3.09 -22.02 9.03
N ASP A 217 1.93 -22.62 9.29
CA ASP A 217 1.76 -24.08 9.29
C ASP A 217 1.83 -24.68 7.87
N GLN A 218 1.70 -23.84 6.84
CA GLN A 218 1.83 -24.24 5.43
C GLN A 218 3.25 -24.09 4.89
N LEU A 219 4.19 -23.62 5.70
CA LEU A 219 5.61 -23.54 5.32
C LEU A 219 6.11 -24.94 4.90
N ASP A 220 6.46 -25.07 3.63
CA ASP A 220 6.97 -26.32 3.08
C ASP A 220 8.49 -26.35 3.21
N ILE A 221 8.98 -27.17 4.14
CA ILE A 221 10.40 -27.39 4.37
C ILE A 221 10.65 -28.87 4.68
N PRO A 222 11.86 -29.39 4.38
CA PRO A 222 12.27 -30.71 4.83
C PRO A 222 12.16 -30.84 6.36
N ASN A 223 12.09 -32.07 6.88
CA ASN A 223 12.02 -32.32 8.33
C ASN A 223 13.19 -31.68 9.12
N SER A 224 14.37 -31.61 8.50
CA SER A 224 15.56 -30.93 9.06
C SER A 224 15.65 -29.45 8.67
N GLY A 225 14.61 -28.89 8.05
CA GLY A 225 14.62 -27.58 7.42
C GLY A 225 15.02 -26.47 8.38
N PHE A 226 14.52 -26.47 9.61
CA PHE A 226 14.93 -25.49 10.63
C PHE A 226 16.35 -25.69 11.17
N GLU A 227 16.92 -26.89 11.03
CA GLU A 227 18.30 -27.16 11.41
C GLU A 227 19.27 -26.76 10.28
N THR A 228 18.86 -26.96 9.03
CA THR A 228 19.68 -26.68 7.84
C THR A 228 19.53 -25.25 7.34
N ASN A 229 18.40 -24.59 7.62
CA ASN A 229 18.13 -23.21 7.19
C ASN A 229 18.38 -22.24 8.35
N GLU A 230 19.64 -21.84 8.51
CA GLU A 230 20.07 -20.96 9.59
C GLU A 230 19.36 -19.59 9.50
N GLY A 231 18.82 -19.11 10.62
CA GLY A 231 18.12 -17.83 10.71
C GLY A 231 16.64 -17.85 10.30
N LEU A 232 16.17 -18.90 9.62
CA LEU A 232 14.79 -18.99 9.10
C LEU A 232 13.74 -18.74 10.18
N GLN A 233 13.86 -19.38 11.35
CA GLN A 233 12.90 -19.21 12.45
C GLN A 233 12.72 -17.75 12.89
N THR A 234 13.80 -16.96 12.82
CA THR A 234 13.77 -15.54 13.20
C THR A 234 13.25 -14.66 12.06
N ALA A 235 13.38 -15.11 10.80
CA ALA A 235 12.87 -14.43 9.62
C ALA A 235 11.36 -14.59 9.41
N LEU A 236 10.75 -15.64 9.96
CA LEU A 236 9.31 -15.94 9.77
C LEU A 236 8.39 -14.83 10.28
N ARG A 237 7.46 -14.37 9.43
CA ARG A 237 6.41 -13.40 9.76
C ARG A 237 5.08 -13.88 9.18
N GLN A 238 4.00 -13.66 9.91
CA GLN A 238 2.66 -13.93 9.40
C GLN A 238 2.07 -12.67 8.75
N GLY A 239 1.53 -12.77 7.54
CA GLY A 239 0.91 -11.65 6.85
C GLY A 239 0.50 -11.99 5.41
N GLU A 240 -0.30 -11.12 4.81
CA GLU A 240 -0.79 -11.22 3.43
C GLU A 240 -0.65 -9.85 2.77
N TYR A 241 -0.29 -9.80 1.49
CA TYR A 241 -0.25 -8.57 0.71
C TYR A 241 -1.32 -8.56 -0.38
N ARG A 242 -2.11 -7.50 -0.43
CA ARG A 242 -2.95 -7.24 -1.61
C ARG A 242 -2.06 -6.72 -2.73
N MET A 243 -1.83 -7.48 -3.81
CA MET A 243 -0.96 -7.11 -4.94
C MET A 243 -1.43 -5.89 -5.75
N ARG A 244 -1.46 -4.69 -5.17
CA ARG A 244 -1.96 -3.45 -5.79
C ARG A 244 -1.20 -3.09 -7.06
N LEU A 245 0.12 -3.27 -7.06
CA LEU A 245 0.98 -2.99 -8.20
C LEU A 245 0.58 -3.85 -9.41
N LEU A 246 0.39 -5.14 -9.22
CA LEU A 246 -0.01 -6.05 -10.29
C LEU A 246 -1.46 -5.82 -10.75
N ASN A 247 -2.38 -5.44 -9.86
CA ASN A 247 -3.74 -5.04 -10.25
C ASN A 247 -3.75 -3.86 -11.24
N LYS A 248 -2.76 -2.96 -11.15
CA LYS A 248 -2.62 -1.78 -12.02
C LYS A 248 -1.76 -2.05 -13.26
N LEU A 249 -1.11 -3.21 -13.35
CA LEU A 249 -0.15 -3.52 -14.41
C LEU A 249 -0.76 -3.48 -15.83
N PRO A 250 -1.97 -4.00 -16.10
CA PRO A 250 -2.57 -3.89 -17.44
C PRO A 250 -2.77 -2.45 -17.89
N ASP A 251 -3.35 -1.60 -17.04
CA ASP A 251 -3.59 -0.19 -17.35
C ASP A 251 -2.28 0.59 -17.50
N MET A 252 -1.25 0.22 -16.72
CA MET A 252 0.09 0.80 -16.83
C MET A 252 0.74 0.46 -18.17
N ILE A 253 0.72 -0.81 -18.59
CA ILE A 253 1.25 -1.22 -19.90
C ILE A 253 0.45 -0.58 -21.04
N ASP A 254 -0.88 -0.48 -20.91
CA ASP A 254 -1.73 0.19 -21.91
C ASP A 254 -1.33 1.66 -22.10
N SER A 255 -1.02 2.36 -21.01
CA SER A 255 -0.59 3.76 -21.05
C SER A 255 0.71 3.99 -21.85
N PHE A 256 1.56 2.97 -21.99
CA PHE A 256 2.78 3.07 -22.80
C PHE A 256 2.48 3.12 -24.29
N TRP A 257 1.40 2.50 -24.77
CA TRP A 257 1.02 2.53 -26.18
C TRP A 257 0.57 3.93 -26.65
N SER A 258 0.16 4.79 -25.73
CA SER A 258 -0.19 6.19 -25.99
C SER A 258 0.88 7.18 -25.55
N ALA A 259 1.99 6.69 -24.98
CA ALA A 259 3.03 7.48 -24.34
C ALA A 259 2.46 8.48 -23.30
N ASP A 260 1.53 8.00 -22.46
CA ASP A 260 0.93 8.79 -21.38
C ASP A 260 2.01 9.18 -20.35
N PRO A 261 2.25 10.48 -20.10
CA PRO A 261 3.24 10.96 -19.14
C PRO A 261 3.09 10.40 -17.72
N LYS A 262 1.90 9.92 -17.32
CA LYS A 262 1.63 9.43 -15.97
C LYS A 262 2.56 8.31 -15.50
N HIS A 263 2.93 7.39 -16.40
CA HIS A 263 3.73 6.21 -16.06
C HIS A 263 5.09 6.17 -16.77
N LEU A 264 5.44 7.18 -17.57
CA LEU A 264 6.73 7.23 -18.23
C LEU A 264 7.86 7.48 -17.22
N PRO A 265 8.98 6.75 -17.32
CA PRO A 265 10.13 7.00 -16.47
C PRO A 265 10.77 8.37 -16.80
N PRO A 266 11.45 9.01 -15.84
CA PRO A 266 11.85 10.42 -15.94
C PRO A 266 12.86 10.74 -17.05
N TYR A 267 13.58 9.73 -17.54
CA TYR A 267 14.53 9.87 -18.65
C TYR A 267 13.86 9.83 -20.05
N ILE A 268 12.56 9.55 -20.13
CA ILE A 268 11.81 9.59 -21.39
C ILE A 268 11.23 10.98 -21.58
N SER A 269 11.79 11.73 -22.53
CA SER A 269 11.38 13.11 -22.80
C SER A 269 10.36 13.16 -23.96
N GLY A 270 9.07 13.14 -23.62
CA GLY A 270 7.98 13.45 -24.57
C GLY A 270 7.18 12.25 -25.09
N SER A 271 6.02 12.54 -25.67
CA SER A 271 5.01 11.57 -26.13
C SER A 271 5.30 10.96 -27.51
N SER A 272 6.57 10.94 -27.92
CA SER A 272 6.95 10.46 -29.26
C SER A 272 7.06 8.93 -29.26
N LEU A 273 6.14 8.31 -30.01
CA LEU A 273 6.07 6.87 -30.26
C LEU A 273 6.90 6.51 -31.50
N TYR A 274 7.76 5.51 -31.38
CA TYR A 274 8.61 5.01 -32.46
C TYR A 274 8.26 3.57 -32.82
N ASP A 275 7.77 3.38 -34.05
CA ASP A 275 7.42 2.05 -34.56
C ASP A 275 8.68 1.31 -35.04
N LEU A 276 8.99 0.19 -34.40
CA LEU A 276 10.13 -0.66 -34.75
C LEU A 276 9.83 -1.65 -35.88
N SER A 277 8.61 -1.67 -36.42
CA SER A 277 8.20 -2.63 -37.47
C SER A 277 9.11 -2.63 -38.70
N ASN A 278 9.69 -1.47 -39.05
CA ASN A 278 10.60 -1.31 -40.19
C ASN A 278 12.05 -1.70 -39.89
N SER A 279 12.42 -1.83 -38.62
CA SER A 279 13.77 -2.21 -38.18
C SER A 279 13.91 -3.73 -38.00
N LEU A 280 12.81 -4.47 -38.10
CA LEU A 280 12.82 -5.93 -37.94
C LEU A 280 13.63 -6.59 -39.05
N SER A 281 14.67 -7.30 -38.64
CA SER A 281 15.41 -8.23 -39.50
C SER A 281 14.94 -9.67 -39.27
N ASN A 282 15.13 -10.54 -40.26
CA ASN A 282 14.90 -11.98 -40.08
C ASN A 282 16.19 -12.62 -39.53
N GLY A 283 16.17 -13.01 -38.27
CA GLY A 283 17.22 -13.80 -37.62
C GLY A 283 16.90 -15.31 -37.60
N PRO A 284 17.80 -16.13 -37.06
CA PRO A 284 17.64 -17.59 -37.00
C PRO A 284 16.42 -18.04 -36.18
N ASP A 285 15.93 -17.20 -35.27
CA ASP A 285 14.81 -17.48 -34.35
C ASP A 285 13.52 -16.70 -34.69
N GLY A 286 13.49 -15.95 -35.81
CA GLY A 286 12.35 -15.12 -36.20
C GLY A 286 12.70 -13.64 -36.35
N LYS A 287 11.79 -12.74 -35.97
CA LYS A 287 11.99 -11.29 -36.06
C LYS A 287 12.99 -10.83 -34.99
N THR A 288 14.05 -10.13 -35.39
CA THR A 288 15.14 -9.69 -34.50
C THR A 288 15.29 -8.18 -34.50
N LEU A 289 15.69 -7.62 -33.35
CA LEU A 289 16.07 -6.21 -33.16
C LEU A 289 17.40 -6.10 -32.43
N ASP A 290 18.28 -5.24 -32.94
CA ASP A 290 19.56 -4.89 -32.35
C ASP A 290 19.44 -3.59 -31.52
N PRO A 291 20.38 -3.30 -30.59
CA PRO A 291 20.35 -2.07 -29.81
C PRO A 291 20.26 -0.78 -30.63
N VAL A 292 20.84 -0.78 -31.83
CA VAL A 292 20.86 0.40 -32.72
C VAL A 292 19.50 0.73 -33.32
N ASP A 293 18.55 -0.22 -33.28
CA ASP A 293 17.22 -0.05 -33.84
C ASP A 293 16.30 0.76 -32.90
N PHE A 294 16.65 0.82 -31.62
CA PHE A 294 15.87 1.52 -30.61
C PHE A 294 16.29 2.99 -30.55
N VAL A 295 15.29 3.86 -30.41
CA VAL A 295 15.51 5.29 -30.22
C VAL A 295 15.63 5.57 -28.72
N PRO A 296 16.77 6.11 -28.25
CA PRO A 296 16.93 6.49 -26.85
C PRO A 296 16.01 7.66 -26.46
N ASN A 297 15.71 7.75 -25.17
CA ASN A 297 14.84 8.74 -24.53
C ASN A 297 13.41 8.78 -25.10
N ALA A 298 12.96 7.67 -25.68
CA ALA A 298 11.66 7.58 -26.35
C ALA A 298 10.91 6.27 -26.04
N VAL A 299 9.61 6.29 -26.35
CA VAL A 299 8.78 5.10 -26.32
C VAL A 299 8.88 4.40 -27.67
N ASN A 300 9.50 3.23 -27.67
CA ASN A 300 9.60 2.35 -28.81
C ASN A 300 8.50 1.29 -28.72
N TYR A 301 7.82 1.00 -29.81
CA TYR A 301 6.77 -0.01 -29.81
C TYR A 301 6.90 -0.97 -30.99
N LEU A 302 6.42 -2.19 -30.78
CA LEU A 302 6.32 -3.19 -31.82
C LEU A 302 5.02 -3.98 -31.66
N THR A 303 4.26 -4.11 -32.74
CA THR A 303 3.10 -5.00 -32.80
C THR A 303 3.40 -6.28 -33.58
N CYS A 304 2.95 -7.41 -33.07
CA CYS A 304 3.03 -8.72 -33.68
C CYS A 304 1.65 -9.16 -34.15
N SER A 305 1.53 -9.47 -35.44
CA SER A 305 0.32 -10.10 -35.98
C SER A 305 0.13 -11.51 -35.37
N GLY A 306 -0.69 -11.61 -34.32
CA GLY A 306 -1.15 -12.87 -33.71
C GLY A 306 -0.12 -13.61 -32.87
N SER A 307 0.13 -13.15 -31.63
CA SER A 307 1.03 -13.81 -30.65
C SER A 307 2.39 -14.19 -31.25
N GLY A 308 2.94 -13.27 -32.05
CA GLY A 308 4.22 -13.46 -32.71
C GLY A 308 5.38 -13.40 -31.72
N LYS A 309 6.52 -13.97 -32.11
CA LYS A 309 7.76 -13.92 -31.32
C LYS A 309 8.70 -12.88 -31.90
N MET A 310 9.42 -12.19 -31.03
CA MET A 310 10.53 -11.31 -31.39
C MET A 310 11.74 -11.59 -30.50
N THR A 311 12.93 -11.28 -30.99
CA THR A 311 14.17 -11.44 -30.21
C THR A 311 14.95 -10.14 -30.16
N MET A 312 15.37 -9.76 -28.94
CA MET A 312 16.36 -8.72 -28.70
C MET A 312 17.75 -9.37 -28.72
N ASN A 313 18.59 -8.98 -29.66
CA ASN A 313 19.94 -9.51 -29.82
C ASN A 313 20.89 -9.02 -28.73
N ALA A 314 22.04 -9.69 -28.62
CA ALA A 314 23.06 -9.34 -27.64
C ALA A 314 23.52 -7.87 -27.78
N GLY A 315 23.68 -7.20 -26.64
CA GLY A 315 24.10 -5.81 -26.59
C GLY A 315 23.52 -5.06 -25.41
N VAL A 316 23.95 -3.80 -25.27
CA VAL A 316 23.49 -2.90 -24.20
C VAL A 316 22.36 -2.04 -24.74
N TYR A 317 21.19 -2.16 -24.12
CA TYR A 317 20.04 -1.30 -24.35
C TYR A 317 19.97 -0.28 -23.23
N SER A 318 19.85 0.99 -23.58
CA SER A 318 19.92 2.07 -22.60
C SER A 318 18.90 3.18 -22.81
N GLN A 319 18.35 3.71 -21.71
CA GLN A 319 17.51 4.91 -21.68
C GLN A 319 16.32 4.82 -22.64
N MET A 320 15.53 3.75 -22.56
CA MET A 320 14.39 3.57 -23.47
C MET A 320 13.20 2.91 -22.77
N LEU A 321 12.01 3.13 -23.32
CA LEU A 321 10.84 2.32 -23.02
C LEU A 321 10.52 1.50 -24.26
N PHE A 322 10.33 0.19 -24.10
CA PHE A 322 9.88 -0.71 -25.16
C PHE A 322 8.56 -1.36 -24.76
N VAL A 323 7.53 -1.22 -25.59
CA VAL A 323 6.23 -1.86 -25.39
C VAL A 323 5.85 -2.74 -26.58
N SER A 324 5.35 -3.94 -26.32
CA SER A 324 4.95 -4.88 -27.36
C SER A 324 3.77 -5.76 -26.97
N ASP A 325 3.16 -6.42 -27.95
CA ASP A 325 2.19 -7.52 -27.76
C ASP A 325 2.80 -8.88 -28.18
N CYS A 326 4.09 -8.89 -28.51
CA CYS A 326 4.87 -10.08 -28.87
C CYS A 326 5.33 -10.86 -27.63
N GLU A 327 5.61 -12.15 -27.82
CA GLU A 327 6.56 -12.87 -26.97
C GLU A 327 7.97 -12.31 -27.20
N VAL A 328 8.63 -11.84 -26.14
CA VAL A 328 9.94 -11.18 -26.21
C VAL A 328 11.02 -12.12 -25.69
N LYS A 329 11.90 -12.54 -26.60
CA LYS A 329 13.08 -13.35 -26.30
C LYS A 329 14.30 -12.45 -26.12
N PHE A 330 15.02 -12.58 -25.01
CA PHE A 330 16.31 -11.94 -24.82
C PHE A 330 17.42 -12.92 -25.19
N ALA A 331 18.25 -12.58 -26.18
CA ALA A 331 19.41 -13.38 -26.54
C ALA A 331 20.49 -13.36 -25.44
N ASN A 332 21.46 -14.27 -25.55
CA ASN A 332 22.57 -14.32 -24.60
C ASN A 332 23.47 -13.09 -24.73
N GLY A 333 23.67 -12.36 -23.61
CA GLY A 333 24.44 -11.13 -23.57
C GLY A 333 23.62 -9.86 -23.74
N VAL A 334 22.31 -9.91 -23.50
CA VAL A 334 21.47 -8.71 -23.40
C VAL A 334 21.69 -8.04 -22.04
N VAL A 335 21.98 -6.74 -22.07
CA VAL A 335 22.10 -5.91 -20.88
C VAL A 335 21.10 -4.75 -20.98
N LEU A 336 20.29 -4.57 -19.95
CA LEU A 336 19.27 -3.51 -19.88
C LEU A 336 19.67 -2.49 -18.82
N GLU A 337 19.87 -1.23 -19.17
CA GLU A 337 20.24 -0.15 -18.23
C GLU A 337 19.34 1.08 -18.42
N ASP A 338 18.63 1.54 -17.39
CA ASP A 338 17.62 2.61 -17.54
C ASP A 338 16.57 2.25 -18.62
N VAL A 339 16.08 1.01 -18.57
CA VAL A 339 15.13 0.48 -19.56
C VAL A 339 13.85 -0.02 -18.88
N VAL A 340 12.72 0.30 -19.50
CA VAL A 340 11.44 -0.37 -19.21
C VAL A 340 11.07 -1.22 -20.42
N VAL A 341 10.90 -2.52 -20.24
CA VAL A 341 10.37 -3.41 -21.28
C VAL A 341 9.03 -3.96 -20.82
N ALA A 342 7.98 -3.73 -21.61
CA ALA A 342 6.63 -4.13 -21.30
C ALA A 342 6.04 -4.99 -22.43
N THR A 343 5.33 -6.05 -22.08
CA THR A 343 4.55 -6.84 -23.05
C THR A 343 3.15 -7.18 -22.55
N THR A 344 2.16 -7.08 -23.45
CA THR A 344 0.79 -7.54 -23.21
C THR A 344 0.59 -9.02 -23.53
N HIS A 345 1.63 -9.73 -23.98
CA HIS A 345 1.56 -11.15 -24.27
C HIS A 345 1.32 -11.96 -22.98
N THR A 346 0.35 -12.88 -23.00
CA THR A 346 -0.14 -13.59 -21.81
C THR A 346 0.39 -15.02 -21.67
N GLY A 347 1.21 -15.49 -22.61
CA GLY A 347 1.80 -16.84 -22.54
C GLY A 347 2.79 -17.01 -21.38
N ALA A 348 3.02 -18.26 -20.96
CA ALA A 348 3.96 -18.59 -19.88
C ALA A 348 5.40 -18.12 -20.14
N THR A 349 5.82 -18.10 -21.41
CA THR A 349 7.16 -17.62 -21.83
C THR A 349 7.11 -16.23 -22.44
N SER A 350 6.20 -15.37 -21.97
CA SER A 350 5.98 -14.02 -22.51
C SER A 350 7.27 -13.20 -22.54
N PHE A 351 8.05 -13.30 -21.46
CA PHE A 351 9.47 -13.04 -21.48
C PHE A 351 10.25 -14.35 -21.37
N ASN A 352 11.27 -14.50 -22.22
CA ASN A 352 12.09 -15.70 -22.24
C ASN A 352 13.56 -15.38 -22.48
N THR A 353 14.45 -15.99 -21.72
CA THR A 353 15.89 -15.95 -21.98
C THR A 353 16.53 -17.32 -21.77
N PRO A 354 17.30 -17.83 -22.76
CA PRO A 354 18.00 -19.10 -22.59
C PRO A 354 19.21 -18.98 -21.65
N ALA A 355 19.89 -17.82 -21.63
CA ALA A 355 21.04 -17.54 -20.76
C ALA A 355 21.41 -16.05 -20.81
N GLY A 356 22.06 -15.55 -19.76
CA GLY A 356 22.92 -14.35 -19.85
C GLY A 356 22.16 -13.04 -20.06
N LEU A 357 20.96 -12.92 -19.48
CA LEU A 357 20.23 -11.66 -19.37
C LEU A 357 20.72 -10.91 -18.13
N GLN A 358 21.13 -9.66 -18.32
CA GLN A 358 21.42 -8.73 -17.23
C GLN A 358 20.35 -7.63 -17.17
N ILE A 359 19.67 -7.53 -16.03
CA ILE A 359 18.70 -6.49 -15.73
C ILE A 359 19.36 -5.50 -14.79
N GLY A 360 19.59 -4.29 -15.29
CA GLY A 360 20.23 -3.19 -14.60
C GLY A 360 21.76 -3.27 -14.56
N ARG A 361 22.38 -2.16 -14.12
CA ARG A 361 23.84 -1.99 -14.11
C ARG A 361 24.45 -2.59 -12.84
N ASN A 362 25.53 -3.36 -12.98
CA ASN A 362 26.31 -3.83 -11.85
C ASN A 362 27.28 -2.76 -11.37
N ASP A 363 26.83 -1.89 -10.47
CA ASP A 363 27.59 -0.77 -9.93
C ASP A 363 27.57 -0.69 -8.39
N ASN A 364 27.18 -1.77 -7.72
CA ASN A 364 27.00 -1.86 -6.28
C ASN A 364 25.91 -0.91 -5.74
N CYS A 365 24.69 -1.01 -6.28
CA CYS A 365 23.54 -0.20 -5.87
C CYS A 365 23.74 1.31 -6.08
N ALA A 366 24.49 1.73 -7.12
CA ALA A 366 24.60 3.15 -7.40
C ALA A 366 23.29 3.67 -8.01
N GLU A 367 23.06 4.98 -7.90
CA GLU A 367 21.84 5.60 -8.43
C GLU A 367 21.75 5.46 -9.97
N GLY A 368 20.57 5.12 -10.46
CA GLY A 368 20.30 4.91 -11.89
C GLY A 368 20.77 3.57 -12.42
N GLY A 369 20.64 3.36 -13.73
CA GLY A 369 21.00 2.10 -14.38
C GLY A 369 20.03 0.94 -14.10
N GLY A 370 19.02 1.10 -13.23
CA GLY A 370 17.99 0.09 -12.99
C GLY A 370 17.12 -0.19 -14.21
N ALA A 371 16.51 -1.37 -14.26
CA ALA A 371 15.64 -1.77 -15.37
C ALA A 371 14.39 -2.50 -14.88
N THR A 372 13.27 -2.29 -15.56
CA THR A 372 11.98 -2.91 -15.22
C THR A 372 11.44 -3.74 -16.38
N LEU A 373 11.08 -4.99 -16.10
CA LEU A 373 10.35 -5.87 -17.01
C LEU A 373 8.90 -6.02 -16.54
N MET A 374 7.94 -5.79 -17.44
CA MET A 374 6.51 -5.89 -17.17
C MET A 374 5.82 -6.83 -18.16
N THR A 375 5.11 -7.84 -17.68
CA THR A 375 4.41 -8.78 -18.56
C THR A 375 3.04 -9.19 -18.02
N LEU A 376 2.07 -9.31 -18.93
CA LEU A 376 0.77 -9.92 -18.64
C LEU A 376 0.78 -11.46 -18.70
N GLY A 377 1.93 -12.05 -19.02
CA GLY A 377 2.18 -13.49 -18.99
C GLY A 377 3.27 -13.83 -17.97
N GLY A 378 4.03 -14.88 -18.24
CA GLY A 378 5.14 -15.32 -17.38
C GLY A 378 6.51 -14.83 -17.86
N PHE A 379 7.50 -15.02 -16.99
CA PHE A 379 8.92 -14.76 -17.23
C PHE A 379 9.71 -16.05 -17.01
N ASN A 380 10.52 -16.44 -17.99
CA ASN A 380 11.40 -17.60 -17.88
C ASN A 380 12.86 -17.20 -18.19
N ALA A 381 13.77 -17.49 -17.25
CA ALA A 381 15.20 -17.34 -17.42
C ALA A 381 15.93 -18.66 -17.11
N ALA A 382 16.28 -19.40 -18.16
CA ALA A 382 16.78 -20.77 -18.02
C ALA A 382 18.18 -20.89 -17.40
N ALA A 383 19.02 -19.85 -17.50
CA ALA A 383 20.36 -19.82 -16.93
C ALA A 383 20.92 -18.40 -16.83
N SER A 384 21.93 -18.23 -15.98
CA SER A 384 22.77 -17.02 -15.91
C SER A 384 21.99 -15.70 -15.87
N LEU A 385 20.86 -15.66 -15.16
CA LEU A 385 20.19 -14.38 -14.89
C LEU A 385 21.03 -13.56 -13.92
N SER A 386 21.24 -12.28 -14.25
CA SER A 386 21.78 -11.30 -13.34
C SER A 386 20.82 -10.12 -13.22
N VAL A 387 20.46 -9.75 -11.99
CA VAL A 387 19.58 -8.62 -11.66
C VAL A 387 20.30 -7.71 -10.66
N TYR A 388 20.61 -6.52 -11.11
CA TYR A 388 21.20 -5.43 -10.33
C TYR A 388 20.24 -4.25 -10.35
N ASN A 389 19.61 -3.91 -9.23
CA ASN A 389 18.62 -2.83 -9.15
C ASN A 389 17.45 -3.00 -10.14
N GLY A 390 17.03 -4.25 -10.35
CA GLY A 390 16.07 -4.63 -11.38
C GLY A 390 14.72 -5.06 -10.81
N GLN A 391 13.66 -4.79 -11.57
CA GLN A 391 12.30 -5.18 -11.21
C GLN A 391 11.67 -6.07 -12.29
N ILE A 392 11.01 -7.15 -11.88
CA ILE A 392 10.23 -8.03 -12.75
C ILE A 392 8.80 -8.08 -12.20
N LEU A 393 7.85 -7.62 -13.01
CA LEU A 393 6.42 -7.64 -12.71
C LEU A 393 5.72 -8.56 -13.70
N ALA A 394 5.14 -9.66 -13.20
CA ALA A 394 4.50 -10.67 -14.03
C ALA A 394 3.08 -11.00 -13.52
N ILE A 395 2.11 -11.13 -14.42
CA ILE A 395 0.80 -11.68 -14.07
C ILE A 395 0.87 -13.22 -14.01
N GLY A 396 1.72 -13.86 -14.82
CA GLY A 396 2.01 -15.28 -14.77
C GLY A 396 3.27 -15.60 -13.95
N ASP A 397 3.69 -16.85 -14.02
CA ASP A 397 4.81 -17.38 -13.24
C ASP A 397 6.15 -16.72 -13.59
N ILE A 398 7.05 -16.65 -12.61
CA ILE A 398 8.44 -16.24 -12.77
C ILE A 398 9.32 -17.45 -12.44
N GLU A 399 9.97 -18.01 -13.44
CA GLU A 399 10.93 -19.10 -13.30
C GLU A 399 12.32 -18.60 -13.66
N PHE A 400 13.30 -18.76 -12.77
CA PHE A 400 14.64 -18.25 -13.02
C PHE A 400 15.77 -19.08 -12.43
N ALA A 401 16.84 -19.18 -13.20
CA ALA A 401 18.14 -19.68 -12.78
C ALA A 401 19.17 -18.54 -12.84
N ALA A 402 19.51 -17.98 -11.69
CA ALA A 402 20.45 -16.86 -11.60
C ALA A 402 21.91 -17.31 -11.44
N GLU A 403 22.84 -16.39 -11.72
CA GLU A 403 24.24 -16.58 -11.35
C GLU A 403 24.43 -16.46 -9.84
N ALA A 404 25.46 -17.12 -9.31
CA ALA A 404 25.68 -17.22 -7.86
C ALA A 404 25.80 -15.85 -7.15
N ASN A 405 26.32 -14.84 -7.83
CA ASN A 405 26.38 -13.45 -7.35
C ASN A 405 25.54 -12.51 -8.21
N GLY A 406 24.55 -13.05 -8.91
CA GLY A 406 23.80 -12.34 -9.93
C GLY A 406 22.69 -11.46 -9.37
N ILE A 407 22.35 -11.50 -8.08
CA ILE A 407 21.17 -10.79 -7.55
C ILE A 407 21.56 -9.77 -6.48
N GLN A 408 21.30 -8.49 -6.76
CA GLN A 408 21.48 -7.38 -5.83
C GLN A 408 20.45 -6.30 -6.13
N GLY A 409 19.60 -5.93 -5.16
CA GLY A 409 18.55 -4.94 -5.40
C GLY A 409 17.49 -5.44 -6.38
N ALA A 410 16.94 -6.64 -6.15
CA ALA A 410 15.96 -7.25 -7.06
C ALA A 410 14.55 -7.25 -6.47
N SER A 411 13.55 -6.94 -7.28
CA SER A 411 12.13 -6.99 -6.92
C SER A 411 11.36 -7.85 -7.92
N PHE A 412 11.00 -9.07 -7.54
CA PHE A 412 10.20 -9.96 -8.37
C PHE A 412 8.80 -10.05 -7.77
N VAL A 413 7.80 -9.61 -8.53
CA VAL A 413 6.41 -9.58 -8.09
C VAL A 413 5.56 -10.33 -9.10
N SER A 414 4.90 -11.41 -8.66
CA SER A 414 4.10 -12.28 -9.51
C SER A 414 2.70 -12.54 -8.96
N TYR A 415 1.70 -12.67 -9.84
CA TYR A 415 0.41 -13.30 -9.49
C TYR A 415 0.46 -14.83 -9.61
N GLY A 416 1.43 -15.35 -10.35
CA GLY A 416 1.75 -16.77 -10.43
C GLY A 416 2.79 -17.17 -9.39
N GLN A 417 3.36 -18.35 -9.61
CA GLN A 417 4.42 -18.91 -8.78
C GLN A 417 5.75 -18.20 -9.08
N ILE A 418 6.61 -18.09 -8.06
CA ILE A 418 8.03 -17.75 -8.25
C ILE A 418 8.86 -19.01 -7.95
N ASP A 419 9.63 -19.48 -8.92
CA ASP A 419 10.57 -20.61 -8.79
C ASP A 419 12.00 -20.14 -9.07
N GLY A 420 12.87 -20.28 -8.07
CA GLY A 420 14.26 -19.82 -8.10
C GLY A 420 15.25 -20.92 -7.73
N THR A 421 16.35 -21.04 -8.49
CA THR A 421 17.35 -22.11 -8.31
C THR A 421 18.26 -22.00 -7.07
N SER A 422 19.30 -22.84 -7.01
CA SER A 422 20.22 -22.97 -5.86
C SER A 422 21.48 -22.10 -6.01
N ASN A 423 22.20 -21.89 -4.91
CA ASN A 423 23.52 -21.24 -4.85
C ASN A 423 23.53 -19.75 -5.20
N MET A 424 22.47 -19.02 -4.87
CA MET A 424 22.37 -17.58 -5.12
C MET A 424 22.70 -16.77 -3.86
N ASN A 425 23.31 -15.60 -4.06
CA ASN A 425 23.47 -14.56 -3.05
C ASN A 425 22.51 -13.41 -3.37
N MET A 426 21.59 -13.11 -2.45
CA MET A 426 20.58 -12.07 -2.61
C MET A 426 20.96 -10.82 -1.83
N GLY A 427 21.63 -9.89 -2.50
CA GLY A 427 21.99 -8.60 -1.93
C GLY A 427 20.79 -7.65 -1.82
N PHE A 428 20.79 -6.84 -0.76
CA PHE A 428 19.81 -5.78 -0.53
C PHE A 428 20.47 -4.40 -0.74
N CYS A 429 19.81 -3.52 -1.47
CA CYS A 429 20.26 -2.17 -1.80
C CYS A 429 19.53 -1.08 -1.03
N ASN A 430 18.58 -1.43 -0.15
CA ASN A 430 17.78 -0.46 0.60
C ASN A 430 17.04 0.57 -0.28
N GLY A 431 16.71 0.17 -1.50
CA GLY A 431 16.06 0.98 -2.52
C GLY A 431 17.01 1.81 -3.40
N ASP A 432 18.32 1.82 -3.11
CA ASP A 432 19.31 2.52 -3.92
C ASP A 432 19.45 1.83 -5.30
N GLY A 433 19.50 2.62 -6.38
CA GLY A 433 19.48 2.14 -7.76
C GLY A 433 18.09 1.74 -8.28
N MET A 434 17.08 1.64 -7.41
CA MET A 434 15.69 1.32 -7.74
C MET A 434 14.76 2.54 -7.64
N GLU A 435 15.28 3.74 -7.93
CA GLU A 435 14.55 5.01 -7.81
C GLU A 435 13.38 5.09 -8.80
N ASN A 436 13.55 4.45 -9.97
CA ASN A 436 12.56 4.41 -11.05
C ASN A 436 11.71 3.13 -11.03
N ALA A 437 11.86 2.27 -10.03
CA ALA A 437 11.04 1.07 -9.91
C ALA A 437 9.57 1.43 -9.67
N TYR A 438 8.66 0.69 -10.29
CA TYR A 438 7.24 0.94 -10.18
C TYR A 438 6.71 0.42 -8.86
N ARG A 439 5.93 1.25 -8.16
CA ARG A 439 5.40 0.95 -6.83
C ARG A 439 3.96 1.43 -6.72
N ALA A 440 3.17 0.70 -5.95
CA ALA A 440 1.82 1.13 -5.57
C ALA A 440 1.81 1.50 -4.08
N PRO A 441 1.32 2.71 -3.72
CA PRO A 441 1.23 3.10 -2.32
C PRO A 441 0.18 2.26 -1.58
N TYR A 442 0.46 1.99 -0.31
CA TYR A 442 -0.47 1.44 0.66
C TYR A 442 -0.80 2.50 1.69
N PHE A 443 -1.92 2.35 2.36
CA PHE A 443 -2.44 3.35 3.29
C PHE A 443 -2.49 2.74 4.69
N ARG A 444 -1.99 3.47 5.68
CA ARG A 444 -2.11 3.10 7.09
C ARG A 444 -2.54 4.30 7.94
N MET A 445 -3.34 4.01 8.96
CA MET A 445 -3.57 4.95 10.04
C MET A 445 -2.28 5.09 10.85
N VAL A 446 -1.92 6.32 11.20
CA VAL A 446 -0.72 6.64 11.99
C VAL A 446 -1.05 7.34 13.30
N GLN A 447 -2.25 7.93 13.40
CA GLN A 447 -2.77 8.55 14.60
C GLN A 447 -4.29 8.52 14.63
#